data_AF-A0A1N7U544-F1
#
_entry.id   AF-A0A1N7U544-F1
#
_cell.length_a   1.000
_cell.length_b   1.000
_cell.length_c   1.000
_cell.angle_alpha   90.00
_cell.angle_beta   90.00
_cell.angle_gamma   90.00
#
_symmetry.space_group_name_H-M   'P 1'
#
loop_
_entity.id
_entity.type
_entity.pdbx_description
1 polymer ?
#
loop_
_entity_poly.entity_id
_entity_poly.type
_entity_poly.pdbx_seq_one_letter_code
_entity_poly.pdbx_strand_id
1 'polypeptide(L)'
;MSGIGSRLRQERERLGLSQKVFGEIGGVEANAQGKYESGGRVPKADYLSRVAERGVDVLYVLTGVITPIQLKNLSQIEEKVLGDYRVMFKEDQAAIRRLTATLAEHSILQSRKIKPQPRNS
;
A
#
# COMPACT_ATOMS: atom_id res chain seq x y z
N MET A 1 -0.86 10.62 -18.93
CA MET A 1 -1.36 9.32 -19.44
C MET A 1 -2.05 8.58 -18.30
N SER A 2 -3.38 8.46 -18.33
CA SER A 2 -4.15 7.66 -17.39
C SER A 2 -4.50 6.32 -18.03
N GLY A 3 -4.33 5.21 -17.32
CA GLY A 3 -4.67 3.89 -17.82
C GLY A 3 -4.01 2.76 -17.02
N ILE A 4 -4.36 1.53 -17.35
CA ILE A 4 -3.81 0.33 -16.69
C ILE A 4 -2.29 0.32 -16.76
N GLY A 5 -1.70 0.67 -17.91
CA GLY A 5 -0.24 0.70 -18.09
C GLY A 5 0.48 1.66 -17.15
N SER A 6 -0.04 2.88 -16.97
CA SER A 6 0.59 3.86 -16.09
C SER A 6 0.46 3.49 -14.62
N ARG A 7 -0.61 2.81 -14.21
CA ARG A 7 -0.77 2.28 -12.85
C ARG A 7 0.10 1.05 -12.60
N LEU A 8 0.25 0.18 -13.60
CA LEU A 8 1.16 -0.95 -13.53
C LEU A 8 2.62 -0.50 -13.37
N ARG A 9 3.01 0.58 -14.06
CA ARG A 9 4.30 1.25 -13.88
C ARG A 9 4.48 1.79 -12.46
N GLN A 10 3.47 2.46 -11.93
CA GLN A 10 3.51 2.99 -10.55
C GLN A 10 3.72 1.88 -9.53
N GLU A 11 3.03 0.75 -9.67
CA GLU A 11 3.20 -0.40 -8.78
C GLU A 11 4.59 -1.02 -8.91
N ARG A 12 5.13 -1.15 -10.13
CA ARG A 12 6.51 -1.59 -10.33
C ARG A 12 7.50 -0.68 -9.62
N GLU A 13 7.36 0.63 -9.80
CA GLU A 13 8.24 1.64 -9.20
C GLU A 13 8.11 1.67 -7.66
N ARG A 14 6.90 1.49 -7.12
CA ARG A 14 6.65 1.34 -5.69
C ARG A 14 7.39 0.15 -5.09
N LEU A 15 7.50 -0.94 -5.84
CA LEU A 15 8.24 -2.14 -5.44
C LEU A 15 9.76 -2.03 -5.70
N GLY A 16 10.23 -0.92 -6.30
CA GLY A 16 11.66 -0.72 -6.60
C GLY A 16 12.20 -1.64 -7.70
N LEU A 17 11.34 -2.15 -8.59
CA LEU A 17 11.72 -3.16 -9.58
C LEU A 17 12.03 -2.54 -10.96
N SER A 18 13.00 -3.12 -11.66
CA SER A 18 13.27 -2.80 -13.07
C SER A 18 12.22 -3.45 -13.99
N GLN A 19 12.03 -2.92 -15.21
CA GLN A 19 11.11 -3.52 -16.19
C GLN A 19 11.48 -4.97 -16.53
N LYS A 20 12.78 -5.28 -16.57
CA LYS A 20 13.26 -6.64 -16.82
C LYS A 20 12.80 -7.60 -15.73
N VAL A 21 13.13 -7.29 -14.47
CA VAL A 21 12.78 -8.14 -13.31
C VAL A 21 11.26 -8.26 -13.18
N PHE A 22 10.52 -7.17 -13.40
CA PHE A 22 9.08 -7.18 -13.30
C PHE A 22 8.40 -7.96 -14.44
N GLY A 23 8.95 -7.89 -15.65
CA GLY A 23 8.55 -8.76 -16.76
C GLY A 23 8.78 -10.23 -16.44
N GLU A 24 9.96 -10.59 -15.93
CA GLU A 24 10.30 -11.96 -15.53
C GLU A 24 9.32 -12.53 -14.49
N ILE A 25 8.97 -11.75 -13.46
CA ILE A 25 7.92 -12.12 -12.48
C ILE A 25 6.59 -12.38 -13.19
N GLY A 26 6.21 -11.50 -14.11
CA GLY A 26 5.00 -11.65 -14.92
C GLY A 26 5.06 -12.75 -15.99
N GLY A 27 6.19 -13.45 -16.14
CA GLY A 27 6.40 -14.47 -17.18
C GLY A 27 6.51 -13.90 -18.59
N VAL A 28 7.01 -12.68 -18.74
CA VAL A 28 7.14 -11.98 -20.03
C VAL A 28 8.51 -11.32 -20.19
N GLU A 29 8.90 -11.07 -21.44
CA GLU A 29 10.13 -10.32 -21.75
C GLU A 29 10.03 -8.85 -21.35
N ALA A 30 11.19 -8.20 -21.09
CA ALA A 30 11.27 -6.78 -20.72
C ALA A 30 10.62 -5.85 -21.75
N ASN A 31 10.70 -6.19 -23.05
CA ASN A 31 10.02 -5.44 -24.12
C ASN A 31 8.49 -5.50 -23.97
N ALA A 32 7.93 -6.66 -23.60
CA ALA A 32 6.51 -6.79 -23.35
C ALA A 32 6.09 -5.94 -22.13
N GLN A 33 6.91 -5.89 -21.08
CA GLN A 33 6.68 -5.01 -19.94
C GLN A 33 6.61 -3.54 -20.36
N GLY A 34 7.57 -3.08 -21.18
CA GLY A 34 7.56 -1.72 -21.71
C GLY A 34 6.30 -1.40 -22.51
N LYS A 35 5.81 -2.34 -23.32
CA LYS A 35 4.56 -2.20 -24.08
C LYS A 35 3.31 -2.16 -23.18
N TYR A 36 3.31 -2.88 -22.06
CA TYR A 36 2.22 -2.77 -21.08
C TYR A 36 2.21 -1.40 -20.43
N GLU A 37 3.36 -0.90 -19.98
CA GLU A 37 3.47 0.38 -19.27
C GLU A 37 3.17 1.60 -20.15
N SER A 38 3.49 1.53 -21.45
CA SER A 38 3.17 2.59 -22.42
C SER A 38 1.74 2.51 -22.96
N GLY A 39 1.00 1.43 -22.65
CA GLY A 39 -0.35 1.19 -23.19
C GLY A 39 -0.40 0.62 -24.61
N GLY A 40 0.75 0.28 -25.20
CA GLY A 40 0.82 -0.36 -26.52
C GLY A 40 0.34 -1.82 -26.53
N ARG A 41 0.19 -2.44 -25.36
CA ARG A 41 -0.40 -3.77 -25.19
C ARG A 41 -1.13 -3.85 -23.85
N VAL A 42 -2.18 -4.67 -23.78
CA VAL A 42 -2.90 -4.92 -22.52
C VAL A 42 -2.30 -6.15 -21.81
N PRO A 43 -1.95 -6.06 -20.51
CA PRO A 43 -1.50 -7.21 -19.74
C PRO A 43 -2.64 -8.23 -19.58
N LYS A 44 -2.31 -9.51 -19.68
CA LYS A 44 -3.28 -10.60 -19.50
C LYS A 44 -3.49 -10.91 -18.01
N ALA A 45 -4.60 -11.59 -17.70
CA ALA A 45 -4.95 -11.92 -16.32
C ALA A 45 -3.94 -12.84 -15.62
N ASP A 46 -3.32 -13.78 -16.35
CA ASP A 46 -2.24 -14.65 -15.86
C ASP A 46 -0.99 -13.85 -15.45
N TYR A 47 -0.61 -12.86 -16.26
CA TYR A 47 0.44 -11.91 -15.90
C TYR A 47 0.08 -11.15 -14.61
N LEU A 48 -1.16 -10.63 -14.52
CA LEU A 48 -1.62 -9.87 -13.35
C LEU A 48 -1.64 -10.73 -12.08
N SER A 49 -2.03 -11.99 -12.18
CA SER A 49 -2.00 -12.95 -11.08
C SER A 49 -0.59 -13.14 -10.53
N ARG A 50 0.40 -13.33 -11.42
CA ARG A 50 1.80 -13.55 -11.01
C ARG A 50 2.40 -12.33 -10.31
N VAL A 51 2.16 -11.13 -10.84
CA VAL A 51 2.69 -9.91 -10.21
C VAL A 51 1.98 -9.58 -8.89
N ALA A 52 0.71 -10.00 -8.72
CA ALA A 52 -0.03 -9.89 -7.45
C ALA A 52 0.67 -10.64 -6.31
N GLU A 53 1.20 -11.84 -6.59
CA GLU A 53 1.97 -12.63 -5.62
C GLU A 53 3.23 -11.90 -5.13
N ARG A 54 3.75 -10.96 -5.93
CA ARG A 54 4.88 -10.10 -5.55
C ARG A 54 4.47 -8.80 -4.86
N GLY A 55 3.19 -8.64 -4.55
CA GLY A 55 2.67 -7.52 -3.78
C GLY A 55 2.20 -6.33 -4.63
N VAL A 56 1.93 -6.54 -5.91
CA VAL A 56 1.24 -5.55 -6.76
C VAL A 56 -0.23 -5.46 -6.36
N ASP A 57 -0.73 -4.25 -6.17
CA ASP A 57 -2.15 -3.96 -5.99
C ASP A 57 -2.87 -4.04 -7.35
N VAL A 58 -3.28 -5.25 -7.74
CA VAL A 58 -3.97 -5.50 -9.01
C VAL A 58 -5.31 -4.75 -9.08
N LEU A 59 -6.01 -4.59 -7.95
CA LEU A 59 -7.27 -3.86 -7.94
C LEU A 59 -7.03 -2.38 -8.24
N TYR A 60 -5.97 -1.78 -7.69
CA TYR A 60 -5.53 -0.44 -8.10
C TYR A 60 -5.15 -0.38 -9.57
N VAL A 61 -4.39 -1.35 -10.08
CA VAL A 61 -4.00 -1.41 -11.50
C VAL A 61 -5.24 -1.41 -12.41
N LEU A 62 -6.29 -2.16 -12.05
CA LEU A 62 -7.52 -2.26 -12.84
C LEU A 62 -8.44 -1.04 -12.68
N THR A 63 -8.67 -0.61 -11.44
CA THR A 63 -9.74 0.37 -11.11
C THR A 63 -9.25 1.80 -10.93
N GLY A 64 -7.96 1.98 -10.64
CA GLY A 64 -7.40 3.27 -10.22
C GLY A 64 -7.70 3.64 -8.77
N VAL A 65 -8.43 2.81 -8.03
CA VAL A 65 -8.70 3.01 -6.61
C VAL A 65 -7.68 2.22 -5.81
N ILE A 66 -6.90 2.91 -4.98
CA ILE A 66 -5.91 2.26 -4.10
C ILE A 66 -6.66 1.32 -3.16
N THR A 67 -6.25 0.06 -3.11
CA THR A 67 -6.81 -0.90 -2.17
C THR A 67 -6.31 -0.54 -0.77
N PRO A 68 -7.21 -0.23 0.19
CA PRO A 68 -6.79 -0.04 1.56
C PRO A 68 -6.06 -1.29 2.04
N ILE A 69 -4.90 -1.11 2.67
CA ILE A 69 -4.19 -2.22 3.31
C ILE A 69 -5.18 -2.92 4.24
N GLN A 70 -5.46 -4.19 3.97
CA GLN A 70 -6.25 -5.01 4.87
C GLN A 70 -5.46 -5.15 6.18
N LEU A 71 -5.87 -4.40 7.19
CA LEU A 71 -5.47 -4.67 8.56
C LEU A 71 -6.11 -6.00 8.94
N LYS A 72 -5.31 -7.07 8.89
CA LYS A 72 -5.74 -8.41 9.35
C LYS A 72 -5.66 -8.45 10.87
N ASN A 73 -6.53 -9.24 11.49
CA ASN A 73 -6.53 -9.55 12.93
C ASN A 73 -6.79 -8.34 13.84
N LEU A 74 -7.70 -7.44 13.45
CA LEU A 74 -8.19 -6.45 14.39
C LEU A 74 -8.87 -7.16 15.57
N SER A 75 -8.56 -6.71 16.78
CA SER A 75 -9.32 -7.09 17.98
C SER A 75 -10.76 -6.58 17.89
N GLN A 76 -11.67 -7.18 18.67
CA GLN A 76 -13.06 -6.73 18.73
C GLN A 76 -13.19 -5.24 19.11
N ILE A 77 -12.27 -4.73 19.92
CA ILE A 77 -12.25 -3.32 20.32
C ILE A 77 -11.89 -2.45 19.11
N GLU A 78 -10.85 -2.81 18.36
CA GLU A 78 -10.44 -2.07 17.17
C GLU A 78 -11.52 -2.10 16.08
N GLU A 79 -12.18 -3.24 15.86
CA GLU A 79 -13.30 -3.34 14.93
C GLU A 79 -14.46 -2.43 15.34
N LYS A 80 -14.84 -2.44 16.62
CA LYS A 80 -15.91 -1.59 17.15
C LYS A 80 -15.57 -0.11 16.99
N VAL A 81 -14.34 0.30 17.33
CA VAL A 81 -13.89 1.69 17.17
C VAL A 81 -13.98 2.13 15.70
N LEU A 82 -13.58 1.28 14.74
CA LEU A 82 -13.70 1.60 13.31
C LEU A 82 -15.16 1.68 12.84
N GLY A 83 -16.02 0.80 13.32
CA GLY A 83 -17.45 0.83 13.04
C GLY A 83 -18.09 2.14 13.53
N ASP A 84 -17.90 2.46 14.80
CA ASP A 84 -18.39 3.68 15.43
C ASP A 84 -17.83 4.92 14.72
N TYR A 85 -16.55 4.92 14.38
CA TYR A 85 -15.89 6.01 13.66
C TYR A 85 -16.52 6.30 12.28
N ARG A 86 -16.86 5.26 11.51
CA ARG A 86 -17.36 5.42 10.13
C ARG A 86 -18.73 6.07 10.05
N VAL A 87 -19.55 5.95 11.09
CA VAL A 87 -20.92 6.50 11.13
C VAL A 87 -21.00 7.89 11.76
N MET A 88 -19.91 8.38 12.37
CA MET A 88 -19.83 9.72 12.96
C MET A 88 -19.88 10.84 11.91
N PHE A 89 -20.26 12.05 12.37
CA PHE A 89 -20.17 13.27 11.58
C PHE A 89 -18.70 13.60 11.23
N LYS A 90 -18.51 14.40 10.18
CA LYS A 90 -17.16 14.70 9.66
C LYS A 90 -16.32 15.49 10.66
N GLU A 91 -16.97 16.34 11.44
CA GLU A 91 -16.37 17.16 12.48
C GLU A 91 -15.81 16.28 13.60
N ASP A 92 -16.59 15.29 14.05
CA ASP A 92 -16.18 14.31 15.06
C ASP A 92 -15.06 13.41 14.54
N GLN A 93 -15.20 12.93 13.30
CA GLN A 93 -14.15 12.16 12.62
C GLN A 93 -12.83 12.93 12.55
N ALA A 94 -12.87 14.24 12.31
CA ALA A 94 -11.70 15.11 12.25
C ALA A 94 -11.10 15.34 13.65
N ALA A 95 -11.93 15.52 14.68
CA ALA A 95 -11.47 15.64 16.06
C ALA A 95 -10.74 14.38 16.53
N ILE A 96 -11.32 13.20 16.29
CA ILE A 96 -10.70 11.90 16.62
C ILE A 96 -9.37 11.74 15.89
N ARG A 97 -9.29 12.05 14.58
CA ARG A 97 -8.02 11.97 13.82
C ARG A 97 -6.92 12.79 14.46
N ARG A 98 -7.21 14.05 14.82
CA ARG A 98 -6.23 14.94 15.47
C ARG A 98 -5.77 14.36 16.80
N LEU A 99 -6.71 13.94 17.64
CA LEU A 99 -6.41 13.38 18.96
C LEU A 99 -5.54 12.12 18.85
N THR A 100 -5.93 11.16 18.00
CA THR A 100 -5.18 9.92 17.79
C THR A 100 -3.78 10.19 17.26
N ALA A 101 -3.61 11.12 16.32
CA ALA A 101 -2.30 11.50 15.80
C ALA A 101 -1.39 12.08 16.90
N THR A 102 -1.90 13.05 17.67
CA THR A 102 -1.13 13.68 18.76
C THR A 102 -0.74 12.67 19.85
N LEU A 103 -1.65 11.79 20.26
CA LEU A 103 -1.36 10.78 21.28
C LEU A 103 -0.34 9.74 20.77
N ALA A 104 -0.43 9.33 19.50
CA ALA A 104 0.52 8.41 18.90
C ALA A 104 1.93 9.01 18.84
N GLU A 105 2.06 10.26 18.38
CA GLU A 105 3.34 10.98 18.35
C GLU A 105 3.95 11.08 19.76
N HIS A 106 3.14 11.45 20.76
CA HIS A 106 3.60 11.57 22.13
C HIS A 106 4.05 10.22 22.72
N SER A 107 3.32 9.13 22.47
CA SER A 107 3.67 7.78 22.91
C SER A 107 5.00 7.31 22.32
N ILE A 108 5.26 7.60 21.04
CA ILE A 108 6.52 7.29 20.37
C ILE A 108 7.68 8.08 21.01
N LEU A 109 7.47 9.37 21.30
CA LEU A 109 8.48 10.22 21.92
C LEU A 109 8.81 9.79 23.35
N GLN A 110 7.80 9.41 24.14
CA GLN A 110 8.02 8.86 25.48
C GLN A 110 8.78 7.53 25.44
N SER A 111 8.40 6.64 24.53
CA SER A 111 9.08 5.35 24.34
C SER A 111 10.56 5.49 23.98
N ARG A 112 10.92 6.53 23.21
CA ARG A 112 12.32 6.84 22.84
C ARG A 112 13.17 7.38 24.00
N LYS A 113 12.56 8.07 24.98
CA LYS A 113 13.27 8.59 26.17
C LYS A 113 13.63 7.50 27.19
N ILE A 114 13.01 6.32 27.13
CA ILE A 114 13.14 5.25 28.14
C ILE A 114 14.25 4.24 27.81
N LYS A 115 14.86 4.24 26.60
CA LYS A 115 16.00 3.34 26.30
C LYS A 115 17.26 3.77 27.08
N PRO A 116 17.82 2.96 27.99
CA PRO A 116 19.00 3.32 28.75
C PRO A 116 20.28 3.17 27.92
N GLN A 117 21.21 4.09 28.17
CA GLN A 117 22.59 4.10 27.66
C GLN A 117 23.32 2.82 28.11
N PRO A 118 24.00 2.08 27.20
CA PRO A 118 24.73 0.89 27.61
C PRO A 118 25.86 1.30 28.57
N ARG A 119 25.85 0.75 29.78
CA ARG A 119 27.00 0.81 30.69
C ARG A 119 28.15 0.07 30.02
N ASN A 120 29.19 0.81 29.67
CA ASN A 120 30.49 0.25 29.30
C ASN A 120 31.00 -0.63 30.45
N SER A 121 31.38 -1.86 30.13
CA SER A 121 32.24 -2.74 30.93
C SER A 121 33.33 -3.26 30.00
#